data_AF-A0A2E6M2X7-F1
#
_entry.id   AF-A0A2E6M2X7-F1
#
_cell.length_a   1.000
_cell.length_b   1.000
_cell.length_c   1.000
_cell.angle_alpha   90.00
_cell.angle_beta   90.00
_cell.angle_gamma   90.00
#
_symmetry.space_group_name_H-M   'P 1'
#
loop_
_entity.id
_entity.type
_entity.pdbx_description
1 polymer ?
#
loop_
_entity_poly.entity_id
_entity_poly.type
_entity_poly.pdbx_seq_one_letter_code
_entity_poly.pdbx_strand_id
1 'polypeptide(L)'
;MHVFYAGYSNTFNVIAVNWGDSKYGNAFYGAYLYGTPKKDHISVSLTIHIGRGTPLMNYKYDLGEIGTAKNMVEAVKSWGIMTWSEQGLSIGSEQSTAYFLERSKIESHR
;
A
#
# COMPACT_ATOMS: atom_id res chain seq x y z
N MET A 1 8.10 -23.71 -10.79
CA MET A 1 7.84 -22.96 -12.03
C MET A 1 6.64 -22.06 -11.74
N HIS A 2 6.85 -20.77 -11.48
CA HIS A 2 5.76 -19.84 -11.19
C HIS A 2 5.35 -19.20 -12.52
N VAL A 3 4.15 -19.53 -12.98
CA VAL A 3 3.58 -19.00 -14.23
C VAL A 3 2.94 -17.66 -13.89
N PHE A 4 3.51 -16.57 -14.40
CA PHE A 4 2.82 -15.28 -14.41
C PHE A 4 1.97 -15.22 -15.67
N TYR A 5 0.65 -15.20 -15.49
CA TYR A 5 -0.31 -15.10 -16.58
C TYR A 5 -0.16 -13.73 -17.26
N ALA A 6 0.29 -13.73 -18.51
CA ALA A 6 0.27 -12.55 -19.37
C ALA A 6 -1.12 -12.38 -19.96
N GLY A 7 -2.04 -11.81 -19.19
CA GLY A 7 -3.37 -11.43 -19.65
C GLY A 7 -3.65 -9.99 -19.28
N TYR A 8 -3.96 -9.16 -20.28
CA TYR A 8 -4.53 -7.82 -20.14
C TYR A 8 -5.93 -7.86 -19.49
N SER A 9 -5.99 -8.32 -18.25
CA SER A 9 -7.08 -8.02 -17.34
C SER A 9 -6.62 -6.79 -16.54
N ASN A 10 -7.55 -5.92 -16.14
CA ASN A 10 -7.33 -4.88 -15.13
C ASN A 10 -7.01 -5.51 -13.74
N THR A 11 -6.06 -6.43 -13.72
CA THR A 11 -5.62 -7.20 -12.56
C THR A 11 -4.64 -6.32 -11.81
N PHE A 12 -5.13 -5.66 -10.78
CA PHE A 12 -4.27 -5.11 -9.75
C PHE A 12 -3.47 -6.27 -9.13
N ASN A 13 -2.15 -6.23 -9.24
CA ASN A 13 -1.29 -7.20 -8.58
C ASN A 13 -0.96 -6.67 -7.19
N VAL A 14 -1.34 -7.41 -6.15
CA VAL A 14 -0.99 -7.02 -4.78
C VAL A 14 0.53 -7.08 -4.63
N ILE A 15 1.13 -5.95 -4.25
CA ILE A 15 2.56 -5.86 -3.95
C ILE A 15 2.79 -6.23 -2.50
N ALA A 16 2.07 -5.58 -1.60
CA ALA A 16 2.15 -5.80 -0.17
C ALA A 16 0.87 -5.35 0.53
N VAL A 17 0.57 -5.99 1.65
CA VAL A 17 -0.49 -5.60 2.57
C VAL A 17 0.09 -5.63 3.97
N ASN A 18 -0.15 -4.57 4.75
CA ASN A 18 0.33 -4.51 6.13
C ASN A 18 -0.66 -3.76 7.00
N TRP A 19 -0.85 -4.26 8.22
CA TRP A 19 -1.75 -3.67 9.20
C TRP A 19 -0.96 -3.11 10.36
N GLY A 20 -1.28 -1.86 10.72
CA GLY A 20 -0.72 -1.14 11.84
C GLY A 20 -1.75 -0.89 12.92
N ASP A 21 -1.26 -0.79 14.14
CA ASP A 21 -2.08 -0.45 15.31
C ASP A 21 -2.43 1.04 15.32
N SER A 22 -3.49 1.37 16.05
CA SER A 22 -3.89 2.74 16.36
C SER A 22 -4.11 2.91 17.85
N LYS A 23 -4.32 4.16 18.28
CA LYS A 23 -4.82 4.48 19.63
C LYS A 23 -6.18 3.85 19.96
N TYR A 24 -6.94 3.42 18.95
CA TYR A 24 -8.26 2.81 19.10
C TYR A 24 -8.23 1.27 19.12
N GLY A 25 -7.06 0.66 18.92
CA GLY A 25 -6.90 -0.79 18.95
C GLY A 25 -5.94 -1.33 17.89
N ASN A 26 -5.70 -2.64 17.98
CA ASN A 26 -4.74 -3.34 17.14
C ASN A 26 -5.26 -3.50 15.70
N ALA A 27 -4.33 -3.52 14.73
CA ALA A 27 -4.61 -3.70 13.30
C ALA A 27 -5.72 -2.79 12.76
N PHE A 28 -5.78 -1.55 13.24
CA PHE A 28 -6.84 -0.61 12.91
C PHE A 28 -6.61 0.09 11.56
N TYR A 29 -5.35 0.29 11.17
CA TYR A 29 -4.96 0.89 9.88
C TYR A 29 -4.40 -0.19 8.95
N GLY A 30 -4.99 -0.37 7.76
CA GLY A 30 -4.53 -1.31 6.75
C GLY A 30 -3.99 -0.59 5.54
N ALA A 31 -2.74 -0.82 5.18
CA ALA A 31 -2.15 -0.34 3.95
C ALA A 31 -2.15 -1.42 2.89
N TYR A 32 -2.68 -1.08 1.72
CA TYR A 32 -2.76 -1.96 0.56
C TYR A 32 -2.03 -1.32 -0.61
N LEU A 33 -1.00 -1.99 -1.07
CA LEU A 33 -0.18 -1.54 -2.18
C LEU A 33 -0.44 -2.42 -3.41
N TYR A 34 -0.77 -1.79 -4.52
CA TYR A 34 -1.14 -2.45 -5.77
C TYR A 34 -0.24 -2.01 -6.92
N GLY A 35 0.17 -2.97 -7.75
CA GLY A 35 0.88 -2.74 -9.00
C GLY A 35 -0.09 -2.89 -10.18
N THR A 36 -0.22 -1.83 -10.97
CA THR A 36 -0.99 -1.84 -12.22
C THR A 36 -0.01 -1.83 -13.39
N PRO A 37 0.05 -2.89 -14.21
CA PRO A 37 0.88 -2.91 -15.41
C PRO A 37 0.47 -1.80 -16.39
N LYS A 38 1.45 -1.03 -16.86
CA LYS A 38 1.36 -0.08 -17.97
C LYS A 38 2.22 -0.59 -19.12
N LYS A 39 2.27 0.15 -20.24
CA LYS A 39 2.97 -0.28 -21.46
C LYS A 39 4.47 -0.54 -21.24
N ASP A 40 5.10 0.24 -20.37
CA ASP A 40 6.56 0.30 -20.18
C ASP A 40 7.00 0.21 -18.71
N HIS A 41 6.05 0.26 -17.76
CA HIS A 41 6.33 0.24 -16.32
C HIS A 41 5.14 -0.32 -15.52
N ILE A 42 5.32 -0.46 -14.21
CA ILE A 42 4.28 -0.73 -13.22
C ILE A 42 3.99 0.58 -12.48
N SER A 43 2.72 1.00 -12.49
CA SER A 43 2.21 2.05 -11.61
C SER A 43 1.92 1.46 -10.24
N VAL A 44 2.42 2.10 -9.18
CA VAL A 44 2.27 1.66 -7.79
C VAL A 44 1.26 2.56 -7.09
N SER A 45 0.15 1.98 -6.64
CA SER A 45 -0.93 2.71 -5.98
C SER A 45 -1.12 2.27 -4.54
N LEU A 46 -1.54 3.20 -3.68
CA LEU A 46 -1.76 2.97 -2.26
C LEU A 46 -3.21 3.25 -1.86
N THR A 47 -3.78 2.34 -1.10
CA THR A 47 -5.04 2.55 -0.39
C THR A 47 -4.84 2.29 1.09
N ILE A 48 -5.41 3.16 1.93
CA ILE A 48 -5.51 2.97 3.38
C ILE A 48 -6.94 2.58 3.75
N HIS A 49 -7.08 1.51 4.51
CA HIS A 49 -8.31 1.06 5.14
C HIS A 49 -8.26 1.39 6.64
N ILE A 50 -9.35 1.91 7.19
CA ILE A 50 -9.42 2.31 8.61
C ILE A 50 -10.60 1.63 9.26
N GLY A 51 -10.36 1.05 10.44
CA GLY A 51 -11.40 0.52 11.33
C GLY A 51 -11.75 -0.95 11.12
N ARG A 52 -10.74 -1.78 10.83
CA ARG A 52 -10.90 -3.25 10.76
C ARG A 52 -11.67 -3.78 11.97
N GLY A 53 -12.73 -4.55 11.72
CA GLY A 53 -13.54 -5.15 12.78
C GLY A 53 -14.51 -4.20 13.50
N THR A 54 -14.60 -2.93 13.07
CA THR A 54 -15.60 -1.99 13.60
C THR A 54 -16.78 -1.85 12.62
N PRO A 55 -18.02 -2.19 13.02
CA PRO A 55 -19.18 -2.17 12.12
C PRO A 55 -19.54 -0.77 11.59
N LEU A 56 -19.11 0.28 12.27
CA LEU A 56 -19.51 1.68 12.02
C LEU A 56 -18.42 2.53 11.38
N MET A 57 -17.19 2.01 11.25
CA MET A 57 -16.06 2.76 10.69
C MET A 57 -15.28 1.85 9.74
N ASN A 58 -15.72 1.75 8.49
CA ASN A 58 -14.92 1.13 7.44
C ASN A 58 -14.66 2.18 6.37
N TYR A 59 -13.59 2.96 6.59
CA TYR A 59 -13.21 4.03 5.68
C TYR A 59 -12.11 3.55 4.75
N LYS A 60 -12.26 3.88 3.47
CA LYS A 60 -11.23 3.70 2.45
C LYS A 60 -10.70 5.07 2.06
N TYR A 61 -9.42 5.31 2.28
CA TYR A 61 -8.70 6.46 1.75
C TYR A 61 -7.82 6.00 0.59
N ASP A 62 -8.20 6.38 -0.63
CA ASP A 62 -7.44 6.10 -1.83
C ASP A 62 -6.45 7.24 -2.10
N LEU A 63 -5.15 6.93 -2.10
CA LEU A 63 -4.11 7.92 -2.40
C LEU A 63 -3.73 7.92 -3.89
N GLY A 64 -4.28 7.01 -4.68
CA GLY A 64 -3.91 6.85 -6.09
C GLY A 64 -2.47 6.37 -6.25
N GLU A 65 -1.82 6.78 -7.34
CA GLU A 65 -0.43 6.44 -7.66
C GLU A 65 0.54 7.20 -6.75
N ILE A 66 1.43 6.46 -6.09
CA ILE A 66 2.50 7.01 -5.23
C ILE A 66 3.89 6.84 -5.84
N GLY A 67 4.00 6.11 -6.95
CA GLY A 67 5.25 5.94 -7.69
C GLY A 67 5.17 4.86 -8.75
N THR A 68 6.33 4.47 -9.27
CA THR A 68 6.45 3.53 -10.40
C THR A 68 7.62 2.56 -10.19
N ALA A 69 7.61 1.44 -10.91
CA ALA A 69 8.73 0.50 -11.02
C ALA A 69 8.81 -0.06 -12.44
N LYS A 70 9.97 -0.55 -12.91
CA LYS A 70 10.09 -1.04 -14.31
C LYS A 70 9.33 -2.34 -14.53
N ASN A 71 9.25 -3.19 -13.51
CA ASN A 71 8.53 -4.46 -13.54
C ASN A 71 8.09 -4.86 -12.13
N MET A 72 7.31 -5.93 -12.03
CA MET A 72 6.72 -6.36 -10.76
C MET A 72 7.77 -6.86 -9.76
N VAL A 73 8.88 -7.46 -10.22
CA VAL A 73 9.96 -7.91 -9.31
C VAL A 73 10.62 -6.71 -8.64
N GLU A 74 10.91 -5.66 -9.41
CA GLU A 74 11.41 -4.40 -8.86
C GLU A 74 10.38 -3.73 -7.95
N ALA A 75 9.10 -3.76 -8.32
CA ALA A 75 8.04 -3.17 -7.53
C ALA A 75 7.95 -3.80 -6.12
N VAL A 76 7.98 -5.15 -6.01
CA VAL A 76 8.04 -5.83 -4.70
C VAL A 76 9.32 -5.46 -3.95
N LYS A 77 10.47 -5.42 -4.62
CA LYS A 77 11.74 -5.12 -3.96
C LYS A 77 11.81 -3.69 -3.41
N SER A 78 11.32 -2.73 -4.17
CA SER A 78 11.43 -1.29 -3.87
C SER A 78 10.30 -0.77 -2.99
N TRP A 79 9.15 -1.43 -2.99
CA TRP A 79 7.94 -0.95 -2.30
C TRP A 79 7.29 -1.97 -1.35
N GLY A 80 7.77 -3.21 -1.33
CA GLY A 80 7.12 -4.31 -0.62
C GLY A 80 7.24 -4.26 0.90
N ILE A 81 8.06 -3.37 1.45
CA ILE A 81 8.25 -3.23 2.89
C ILE A 81 7.46 -2.02 3.39
N MET A 82 6.62 -2.28 4.39
CA MET A 82 5.76 -1.30 5.02
C MET A 82 5.96 -1.35 6.53
N THR A 83 6.26 -0.21 7.12
CA THR A 83 6.51 -0.07 8.55
C THR A 83 5.62 1.02 9.11
N TRP A 84 4.73 0.64 10.03
CA TRP A 84 3.95 1.58 10.80
C TRP A 84 4.75 2.08 12.01
N SER A 85 4.71 3.37 12.25
CA SER A 85 5.20 4.01 13.47
C SER A 85 4.11 4.92 14.06
N GLU A 86 4.40 5.60 15.16
CA GLU A 86 3.49 6.61 15.71
C GLU A 86 3.26 7.77 14.73
N GLN A 87 4.30 8.14 13.98
CA GLN A 87 4.30 9.28 13.05
C GLN A 87 3.54 8.98 11.75
N GLY A 88 3.44 7.71 11.33
CA GLY A 88 2.80 7.38 10.05
C GLY A 88 3.18 6.00 9.50
N LEU A 89 3.08 5.88 8.19
CA LEU A 89 3.44 4.70 7.42
C LEU A 89 4.62 5.01 6.51
N SER A 90 5.73 4.29 6.71
CA SER A 90 6.85 4.27 5.78
C SER A 90 6.70 3.10 4.81
N ILE A 91 6.88 3.37 3.51
CA ILE A 91 6.82 2.37 2.44
C ILE A 91 8.12 2.43 1.65
N GLY A 92 8.71 1.27 1.37
CA GLY A 92 9.92 1.20 0.56
C GLY A 92 10.60 -0.15 0.62
N SER A 93 11.93 -0.08 0.75
CA SER A 93 12.83 -1.22 0.93
C SER A 93 13.54 -1.11 2.28
N GLU A 94 14.30 -2.13 2.66
CA GLU A 94 15.10 -2.11 3.90
C GLU A 94 16.14 -0.97 3.92
N GLN A 95 16.55 -0.51 2.74
CA GLN A 95 17.67 0.41 2.56
C GLN A 95 17.22 1.85 2.29
N SER A 96 15.95 2.06 1.94
CA SER A 96 15.43 3.38 1.58
C SER A 96 13.91 3.44 1.69
N THR A 97 13.43 4.54 2.27
CA THR A 97 12.01 4.90 2.26
C THR A 97 11.68 5.56 0.93
N ALA A 98 10.79 4.92 0.15
CA ALA A 98 10.32 5.46 -1.12
C ALA A 98 9.17 6.46 -0.92
N TYR A 99 8.34 6.24 0.11
CA TYR A 99 7.18 7.07 0.40
C TYR A 99 6.86 7.06 1.90
N PHE A 100 6.43 8.20 2.43
CA PHE A 100 5.99 8.34 3.81
C PHE A 100 4.62 9.01 3.88
N LEU A 101 3.66 8.36 4.53
CA LEU A 101 2.32 8.88 4.78
C LEU A 101 2.17 9.23 6.26
N GLU A 102 2.09 10.52 6.56
CA GLU A 102 1.88 11.02 7.92
C GLU A 102 0.55 10.54 8.50
N ARG A 103 0.55 10.13 9.78
CA ARG A 103 -0.66 9.70 10.48
C ARG A 103 -1.69 10.82 10.59
N SER A 104 -1.26 12.07 10.75
CA SER A 104 -2.16 13.23 10.74
C SER A 104 -2.99 13.32 9.46
N LYS A 105 -2.42 12.97 8.30
CA LYS A 105 -3.14 12.93 7.01
C LYS A 105 -4.14 11.77 6.94
N ILE A 106 -3.82 10.63 7.56
CA ILE A 106 -4.72 9.48 7.65
C ILE A 106 -5.92 9.82 8.55
N GLU A 107 -5.67 10.46 9.70
CA GLU A 107 -6.71 10.77 10.69
C GLU A 107 -7.55 12.00 10.32
N SER A 108 -7.03 12.93 9.52
CA SER A 108 -7.74 14.13 9.06
C SER A 108 -8.62 13.90 7.83
N HIS A 109 -8.59 12.72 7.21
CA HIS A 109 -9.42 12.40 6.04
C HIS A 109 -10.88 12.04 6.41
N ARG A 110 -11.39 12.67 7.47
CA ARG A 110 -12.76 12.57 7.96
C ARG A 110 -13.64 13.67 7.40
#